data_AF-A0A4P5XX14-F1
#
_entry.id   AF-A0A4P5XX14-F1
#
_cell.length_a   1.000
_cell.length_b   1.000
_cell.length_c   1.000
_cell.angle_alpha   90.00
_cell.angle_beta   90.00
_cell.angle_gamma   90.00
#
_symmetry.space_group_name_H-M   'P 1'
#
loop_
_entity.id
_entity.type
_entity.pdbx_description
1 polymer ?
#
loop_
_entity_poly.entity_id
_entity_poly.type
_entity_poly.pdbx_seq_one_letter_code
_entity_poly.pdbx_strand_id
1 'polypeptide(L)'
;MEVIMRSMFLGLVAAVTATSAVAADSLNAPRPVPLTRPEMKRALEDMKGRTPRIPLPELTEADKEKLGERGSSYESRLRYHYMPSTEGQGAGGSGRGTGGTGLGRSNDPDLTLDYGFTVELFWIASRTNNCQY
;
A
#
# COMPACT_ATOMS: atom_id res chain seq x y z
N MET A 1 4.87 -22.37 -50.27
CA MET A 1 3.90 -21.94 -49.23
C MET A 1 4.45 -22.09 -47.81
N GLU A 2 5.35 -23.03 -47.53
CA GLU A 2 5.96 -23.23 -46.20
C GLU A 2 6.79 -22.04 -45.67
N VAL A 3 7.55 -21.37 -46.55
CA VAL A 3 8.44 -20.27 -46.17
C VAL A 3 7.65 -19.02 -45.73
N ILE A 4 6.53 -18.74 -46.42
CA ILE A 4 5.67 -17.58 -46.16
C ILE A 4 4.96 -17.71 -44.80
N MET A 5 4.54 -18.95 -44.45
CA MET A 5 3.86 -19.23 -43.19
C MET A 5 4.81 -19.14 -41.98
N ARG A 6 6.08 -19.54 -42.14
CA ARG A 6 7.13 -19.35 -41.13
C ARG A 6 7.47 -17.88 -40.87
N SER A 7 7.53 -17.05 -41.92
CA SER A 7 7.75 -15.61 -41.78
C SER A 7 6.57 -14.88 -41.14
N MET A 8 5.33 -15.33 -41.35
CA MET A 8 4.15 -14.77 -40.65
C MET A 8 4.13 -15.13 -39.16
N PHE A 9 4.55 -16.35 -38.79
CA PHE A 9 4.65 -16.75 -37.38
C PHE A 9 5.76 -16.01 -36.62
N LEU A 10 6.92 -15.76 -37.24
CA LEU A 10 7.98 -14.94 -36.61
C LEU A 10 7.59 -13.46 -36.46
N GLY A 11 6.84 -12.91 -37.41
CA GLY A 11 6.31 -11.53 -37.31
C GLY A 11 5.27 -11.37 -36.20
N LEU A 12 4.42 -12.38 -35.99
CA LEU A 12 3.40 -12.36 -34.95
C LEU A 12 3.99 -12.48 -33.53
N VAL A 13 5.08 -13.24 -33.35
CA VAL A 13 5.76 -13.36 -32.05
C VAL A 13 6.51 -12.07 -31.69
N ALA A 14 7.12 -11.39 -32.67
CA ALA A 14 7.82 -10.12 -32.42
C ALA A 14 6.87 -8.95 -32.08
N ALA A 15 5.64 -8.97 -32.59
CA ALA A 15 4.63 -7.94 -32.27
C ALA A 15 4.03 -8.10 -30.87
N VAL A 16 3.99 -9.31 -30.31
CA VAL A 16 3.42 -9.57 -28.97
C VAL A 16 4.38 -9.18 -27.84
N THR A 17 5.70 -9.15 -28.08
CA THR A 17 6.69 -8.80 -27.05
C THR A 17 6.87 -7.30 -26.82
N ALA A 18 6.37 -6.43 -27.70
CA ALA A 18 6.60 -4.98 -27.60
C ALA A 18 5.71 -4.26 -26.58
N THR A 19 4.66 -4.90 -26.06
CA THR A 19 3.66 -4.25 -25.18
C THR A 19 4.04 -4.27 -23.69
N SER A 20 5.14 -4.90 -23.29
CA SER A 20 5.49 -5.10 -21.88
C SER A 20 6.43 -4.04 -21.29
N ALA A 21 6.93 -3.09 -22.08
CA ALA A 21 8.00 -2.18 -21.66
C ALA A 21 7.56 -0.87 -20.98
N VAL A 22 6.25 -0.58 -20.87
CA VAL A 22 5.77 0.73 -20.37
C VAL A 22 5.56 0.78 -18.84
N ALA A 23 5.74 -0.33 -18.11
CA ALA A 23 5.39 -0.37 -16.68
C ALA A 23 6.52 0.00 -15.69
N ALA A 24 7.78 -0.04 -16.13
CA ALA A 24 8.93 0.04 -15.21
C ALA A 24 9.29 1.47 -14.75
N ASP A 25 8.87 2.50 -15.48
CA ASP A 25 9.21 3.90 -15.18
C ASP A 25 8.32 4.52 -14.06
N SER A 26 7.36 3.75 -13.55
CA SER A 26 6.26 4.26 -12.71
C SER A 26 6.53 4.31 -11.19
N LEU A 27 7.66 3.77 -10.71
CA LEU A 27 7.96 3.74 -9.27
C LEU A 27 8.55 5.06 -8.75
N ASN A 28 9.23 5.83 -9.59
CA ASN A 28 9.93 7.07 -9.20
C ASN A 28 9.17 8.35 -9.59
N ALA A 29 8.12 8.24 -10.40
CA ALA A 29 7.30 9.39 -10.78
C ALA A 29 6.17 9.63 -9.74
N PRO A 30 5.87 10.90 -9.39
CA PRO A 30 4.69 11.23 -8.61
C PRO A 30 3.42 10.67 -9.26
N ARG A 31 2.51 10.10 -8.47
CA ARG A 31 1.23 9.60 -9.00
C ARG A 31 0.41 10.78 -9.53
N PRO A 32 -0.16 10.69 -10.74
CA PRO A 32 -0.99 11.77 -11.27
C PRO A 32 -2.21 11.97 -10.37
N VAL A 33 -2.59 13.24 -10.19
CA VAL A 33 -3.77 13.63 -9.43
C VAL A 33 -4.93 13.77 -10.42
N PRO A 34 -6.00 12.96 -10.30
CA PRO A 34 -7.18 13.09 -11.13
C PRO A 34 -7.78 14.50 -11.02
N LEU A 35 -8.06 15.15 -12.16
CA LEU A 35 -8.60 16.51 -12.19
C LEU A 35 -10.13 16.51 -12.31
N THR A 36 -10.70 15.42 -12.81
CA THR A 36 -12.14 15.27 -12.96
C THR A 36 -12.71 14.18 -12.07
N ARG A 37 -13.99 14.30 -11.73
CA ARG A 37 -14.72 13.30 -10.94
C ARG A 37 -14.71 11.90 -11.60
N PRO A 38 -14.95 11.75 -12.93
CA PRO A 38 -14.86 10.45 -13.57
C PRO A 38 -13.46 9.82 -13.47
N GLU A 39 -12.40 10.61 -13.64
CA GLU A 39 -11.02 10.13 -13.47
C GLU A 39 -10.74 9.69 -12.03
N MET A 40 -11.21 10.46 -11.04
CA MET A 40 -11.05 10.10 -9.63
C MET A 40 -11.70 8.76 -9.32
N LYS A 41 -12.94 8.55 -9.78
CA LYS A 41 -13.64 7.27 -9.59
C LYS A 41 -12.89 6.10 -10.20
N ARG A 42 -12.36 6.26 -11.42
CA ARG A 42 -11.56 5.23 -12.07
C ARG A 42 -10.30 4.93 -11.26
N ALA A 43 -9.60 5.96 -10.80
CA ALA A 43 -8.40 5.80 -9.98
C ALA A 43 -8.67 5.07 -8.65
N LEU A 44 -9.83 5.32 -8.00
CA LEU A 44 -10.26 4.60 -6.79
C LEU A 44 -10.52 3.11 -7.07
N GLU A 45 -11.16 2.77 -8.18
CA GLU A 45 -11.38 1.37 -8.57
C GLU A 45 -10.06 0.67 -8.91
N ASP A 46 -9.17 1.33 -9.66
CA ASP A 46 -7.86 0.79 -10.00
C ASP A 46 -7.02 0.50 -8.74
N MET A 47 -7.19 1.27 -7.66
CA MET A 47 -6.45 1.07 -6.41
C MET A 47 -6.79 -0.23 -5.70
N LYS A 48 -8.02 -0.76 -5.83
CA LYS A 48 -8.44 -1.99 -5.14
C LYS A 48 -7.64 -3.22 -5.59
N GLY A 49 -7.15 -3.21 -6.83
CA GLY A 49 -6.33 -4.28 -7.39
C GLY A 49 -4.82 -4.05 -7.32
N ARG A 50 -4.36 -2.92 -6.76
CA ARG A 50 -2.92 -2.60 -6.73
C ARG A 50 -2.17 -3.55 -5.80
N THR A 51 -1.03 -4.04 -6.26
CA THR A 51 -0.08 -4.75 -5.40
C THR A 51 0.35 -3.81 -4.26
N PRO A 52 0.25 -4.25 -3.00
CA PRO A 52 0.72 -3.47 -1.87
C PRO A 52 2.21 -3.11 -2.01
N ARG A 53 2.57 -1.89 -1.61
CA ARG A 53 3.95 -1.38 -1.74
C ARG A 53 4.92 -2.05 -0.77
N ILE A 54 4.43 -2.47 0.40
CA ILE A 54 5.26 -3.11 1.42
C ILE A 54 5.03 -4.62 1.28
N PRO A 55 6.05 -5.37 0.83
CA PRO A 55 5.92 -6.82 0.73
C PRO A 55 5.77 -7.41 2.14
N LEU A 56 4.85 -8.37 2.28
CA LEU A 56 4.68 -9.10 3.53
C LEU A 56 5.54 -10.37 3.50
N PRO A 57 6.32 -10.64 4.56
CA PRO A 57 6.99 -11.93 4.73
C PRO A 57 5.97 -13.07 4.76
N GLU A 58 6.39 -14.26 4.33
CA GLU A 58 5.58 -15.47 4.53
C GLU A 58 5.41 -15.77 6.02
N LEU A 59 4.23 -16.23 6.42
CA LEU A 59 3.94 -16.54 7.81
C LEU A 59 4.48 -17.93 8.16
N THR A 60 5.38 -17.99 9.14
CA THR A 60 5.77 -19.27 9.77
C THR A 60 4.64 -19.81 10.63
N GLU A 61 4.69 -21.08 11.03
CA GLU A 61 3.69 -21.66 11.95
C GLU A 61 3.61 -20.91 13.28
N ALA A 62 4.75 -20.45 13.81
CA ALA A 62 4.79 -19.64 15.02
C ALA A 62 4.14 -18.26 14.82
N ASP A 63 4.25 -17.66 13.63
CA ASP A 63 3.59 -16.40 13.32
C ASP A 63 2.07 -16.58 13.20
N LYS A 64 1.63 -17.69 12.59
CA LYS A 64 0.22 -18.05 12.48
C LYS A 64 -0.42 -18.25 13.86
N GLU A 65 0.29 -18.91 14.79
CA GLU A 65 -0.18 -19.10 16.16
C GLU A 65 -0.35 -17.75 16.88
N LYS A 66 0.63 -16.84 16.77
CA LYS A 66 0.56 -15.51 17.40
C LYS A 66 -0.52 -14.60 16.81
N LEU A 67 -0.68 -14.65 15.48
CA LEU A 67 -1.65 -13.80 14.77
C LEU A 67 -3.08 -14.33 14.86
N GLY A 68 -3.26 -15.65 14.86
CA GLY A 68 -4.58 -16.29 14.77
C GLY A 68 -5.35 -15.80 13.54
N GLU A 69 -6.63 -15.47 13.71
CA GLU A 69 -7.50 -14.95 12.63
C GLU A 69 -6.97 -13.67 11.97
N ARG A 70 -6.20 -12.85 12.71
CA ARG A 70 -5.59 -11.62 12.21
C ARG A 70 -4.52 -11.89 11.15
N GLY A 71 -4.01 -13.11 11.04
CA GLY A 71 -3.03 -13.52 10.03
C GLY A 71 -3.57 -13.43 8.60
N SER A 72 -4.88 -13.27 8.41
CA SER A 72 -5.50 -13.07 7.10
C SER A 72 -5.45 -11.61 6.61
N SER A 73 -5.30 -10.64 7.52
CA SER A 73 -5.34 -9.21 7.21
C SER A 73 -3.95 -8.67 6.85
N TYR A 74 -3.86 -7.97 5.72
CA TYR A 74 -2.63 -7.29 5.30
C TYR A 74 -2.12 -6.32 6.38
N GLU A 75 -3.00 -5.48 6.92
CA GLU A 75 -2.65 -4.49 7.95
C GLU A 75 -2.16 -5.13 9.25
N SER A 76 -2.80 -6.22 9.68
CA SER A 76 -2.40 -6.92 10.90
C SER A 76 -1.02 -7.57 10.74
N ARG A 77 -0.74 -8.16 9.58
CA ARG A 77 0.59 -8.70 9.25
C ARG A 77 1.65 -7.61 9.15
N LEU A 78 1.30 -6.47 8.54
CA LEU A 78 2.19 -5.31 8.43
C LEU A 78 2.64 -4.83 9.81
N ARG A 79 1.68 -4.63 10.72
CA ARG A 79 1.98 -4.20 12.11
C ARG A 79 2.82 -5.23 12.86
N TYR A 80 2.54 -6.52 12.67
CA TYR A 80 3.29 -7.59 13.34
C TYR A 80 4.76 -7.66 12.90
N HIS A 81 5.05 -7.50 11.60
CA HIS A 81 6.42 -7.62 11.09
C HIS A 81 7.22 -6.32 11.18
N TYR A 82 6.58 -5.16 11.05
CA TYR A 82 7.28 -3.89 10.82
C TYR A 82 7.01 -2.80 11.85
N MET A 83 6.07 -3.00 12.78
CA MET A 83 5.80 -2.03 13.83
C MET A 83 6.18 -2.57 15.22
N PRO A 84 6.69 -1.72 16.13
CA PRO A 84 6.88 -2.10 17.51
C PRO A 84 5.57 -2.60 18.13
N SER A 85 5.63 -3.65 18.95
CA SER A 85 4.43 -4.17 19.63
C SER A 85 3.77 -3.15 20.57
N THR A 86 4.49 -2.11 20.96
CA THR A 86 4.02 -0.97 21.77
C THR A 86 3.24 0.06 20.94
N GLU A 87 3.39 0.07 19.62
CA GLU A 87 2.79 1.05 18.73
C GLU A 87 1.78 0.38 17.79
N GLY A 88 0.48 0.49 18.12
CA GLY A 88 -0.58 0.09 17.18
C GLY A 88 -1.63 -0.89 17.68
N GLN A 89 -1.72 -1.14 19.00
CA GLN A 89 -2.87 -1.83 19.61
C GLN A 89 -4.10 -0.93 19.83
N GLY A 90 -3.98 0.39 19.59
CA GLY A 90 -5.02 1.38 19.89
C GLY A 90 -5.86 1.89 18.71
N ALA A 91 -5.83 1.26 17.54
CA ALA A 91 -6.66 1.69 16.41
C ALA A 91 -7.09 0.49 15.57
N GLY A 92 -8.27 -0.07 15.89
CA GLY A 92 -8.95 -1.06 15.06
C GLY A 92 -9.58 -2.26 15.78
N GLY A 93 -9.54 -2.32 17.11
CA GLY A 93 -10.17 -3.40 17.86
C GLY A 93 -11.29 -2.89 18.75
N SER A 94 -12.51 -3.31 18.48
CA SER A 94 -13.61 -3.30 19.44
C SER A 94 -13.25 -4.18 20.65
N GLY A 95 -12.40 -3.66 21.53
CA GLY A 95 -12.05 -4.27 22.81
C GLY A 95 -12.50 -3.33 23.91
N ARG A 96 -13.60 -3.68 24.58
CA ARG A 96 -14.05 -3.05 25.82
C ARG A 96 -12.92 -3.13 26.86
N GLY A 97 -12.17 -2.04 27.01
CA GLY A 97 -11.22 -1.82 28.10
C GLY A 97 -11.63 -0.56 28.84
N THR A 98 -12.13 -0.74 30.06
CA THR A 98 -12.57 0.28 31.01
C THR A 98 -11.50 1.34 31.30
N GLY A 99 -11.87 2.62 31.15
CA GLY A 99 -11.26 3.73 31.86
C GLY A 99 -9.98 4.31 31.23
N GLY A 100 -10.13 5.37 30.44
CA GLY A 100 -9.02 6.19 29.97
C GLY A 100 -9.49 7.26 29.01
N THR A 101 -9.74 8.46 29.53
CA THR A 101 -10.02 9.66 28.74
C THR A 101 -8.79 10.00 27.89
N GLY A 102 -8.82 9.65 26.60
CA GLY A 102 -7.79 10.06 25.65
C GLY A 102 -7.83 9.27 24.35
N LEU A 103 -8.56 9.78 23.35
CA LEU A 103 -8.28 9.46 21.96
C LEU A 103 -6.93 10.10 21.60
N GLY A 104 -5.82 9.43 21.93
CA GLY A 104 -4.49 9.93 21.62
C GLY A 104 -3.47 8.83 21.79
N ARG A 105 -2.73 8.53 20.72
CA ARG A 105 -1.37 7.99 20.88
C ARG A 105 -0.66 8.91 21.87
N SER A 106 -0.06 8.38 22.93
CA SER A 106 0.93 9.14 23.68
C SER A 106 2.00 9.58 22.69
N ASN A 107 2.28 10.88 22.58
CA ASN A 107 3.41 11.36 21.79
C ASN A 107 4.66 10.62 22.28
N ASP A 108 5.45 10.11 21.33
CA ASP A 108 6.77 9.56 21.64
C ASP A 108 7.54 10.61 22.47
N PRO A 109 8.05 10.25 23.67
CA PRO A 109 8.74 11.20 24.54
C PRO A 109 9.97 11.82 23.88
N ASP A 110 10.54 11.16 22.86
CA ASP A 110 11.68 11.65 22.09
C ASP A 110 11.25 12.46 20.85
N LEU A 111 9.94 12.56 20.55
CA LEU A 111 9.42 13.37 19.45
C LEU A 111 9.52 14.85 19.79
N THR A 112 10.56 15.48 19.26
CA THR A 112 10.84 16.92 19.42
C THR A 112 10.00 17.81 18.51
N LEU A 113 9.22 17.23 17.58
CA LEU A 113 8.42 17.98 16.62
C LEU A 113 7.14 18.50 17.29
N ASP A 114 6.85 19.78 17.05
CA ASP A 114 5.57 20.38 17.44
C ASP A 114 4.39 19.65 16.78
N TYR A 115 3.24 19.62 17.47
CA TYR A 115 2.03 18.98 16.95
C TYR A 115 1.54 19.63 15.65
N GLY A 116 1.54 20.96 15.59
CA GLY A 116 1.15 21.70 14.39
C GLY A 116 2.05 21.37 13.21
N PHE A 117 3.37 21.33 13.44
CA PHE A 117 4.33 20.91 12.42
C PHE A 117 4.14 19.45 12.00
N THR A 118 3.84 18.54 12.93
CA THR A 118 3.56 17.13 12.63
C THR A 118 2.32 16.97 11.74
N VAL A 119 1.27 17.75 12.00
CA VAL A 119 0.06 17.77 11.18
C VAL A 119 0.34 18.36 9.79
N GLU A 120 1.13 19.44 9.71
CA GLU A 120 1.55 20.01 8.44
C GLU A 120 2.35 19.00 7.60
N LEU A 121 3.32 18.33 8.21
CA LEU A 121 4.12 17.29 7.56
C LEU A 121 3.26 16.13 7.05
N PHE A 122 2.26 15.71 7.84
CA PHE A 122 1.27 14.70 7.42
C PHE A 122 0.54 15.11 6.13
N TRP A 123 0.08 16.37 6.05
CA TRP A 123 -0.62 16.88 4.87
C TRP A 123 0.30 17.00 3.65
N ILE A 124 1.54 17.47 3.84
CA ILE A 124 2.55 17.54 2.78
C ILE A 124 2.81 16.13 2.22
N ALA A 125 3.13 15.17 3.09
CA ALA A 125 3.41 13.79 2.67
C ALA A 125 2.19 13.15 1.97
N SER A 126 0.99 13.36 2.50
CA SER A 126 -0.25 12.86 1.91
C SER A 126 -0.52 13.45 0.53
N ARG A 127 -0.31 14.76 0.35
CA ARG A 127 -0.53 15.43 -0.93
C ARG A 127 0.47 14.99 -1.99
N THR A 128 1.76 14.91 -1.64
CA THR A 128 2.84 14.45 -2.54
C THR A 128 2.65 13.00 -2.97
N ASN A 129 2.11 12.15 -2.08
CA ASN A 129 1.84 10.75 -2.39
C ASN A 129 0.51 10.50 -3.10
N ASN A 130 -0.29 11.56 -3.33
CA ASN A 130 -1.68 11.45 -3.77
C ASN A 130 -2.45 10.42 -2.92
N CYS A 131 -2.33 10.52 -1.60
CA CYS A 131 -2.99 9.65 -0.64
C CYS A 131 -4.50 9.90 -0.67
N GLN A 132 -5.26 8.87 -1.02
CA GLN A 132 -6.73 8.88 -1.03
C GLN A 132 -7.17 8.07 0.19
N TYR A 133 -7.76 8.75 1.19
CA TYR A 133 -8.27 8.14 2.43
C TYR A 133 -9.70 7.62 2.24
#